data_AF-A0A2A4TQT2-F1
#
_entry.id   AF-A0A2A4TQT2-F1
#
_cell.length_a   1.000
_cell.length_b   1.000
_cell.length_c   1.000
_cell.angle_alpha   90.00
_cell.angle_beta   90.00
_cell.angle_gamma   90.00
#
_symmetry.space_group_name_H-M   'P 1'
#
loop_
_entity.id
_entity.type
_entity.pdbx_description
1 polymer ?
#
loop_
_entity_poly.entity_id
_entity_poly.type
_entity_poly.pdbx_seq_one_letter_code
_entity_poly.pdbx_strand_id
1 'polypeptide(L)'
;MPANLDFIHLGLAAAALILLFLWVFEVFRLRAVRDRANAAEQELTKIHAAPAAHEFRIEQFGVLWYPTVHYKKKFFEIIDLKVGAPNCLTCGLPLSIGSTELSCAKCGFKCAESVASVAVLDQIAEKAKSFFQTRHPTGL
;
A
#
# COMPACT_ATOMS: atom_id res chain seq x y z
N MET A 1 38.88 -1.46 38.95
CA MET A 1 38.53 -0.75 37.69
C MET A 1 37.15 -1.21 37.23
N PRO A 2 36.05 -0.49 37.52
CA PRO A 2 34.69 -0.90 37.14
C PRO A 2 34.11 -0.17 35.91
N ALA A 3 34.76 0.90 35.42
CA ALA A 3 34.18 1.77 34.39
C ALA A 3 33.83 1.08 33.06
N ASN A 4 34.52 -0.01 32.68
CA ASN A 4 34.27 -0.68 31.40
C ASN A 4 32.95 -1.46 31.33
N LEU A 5 32.39 -1.92 32.46
CA LEU A 5 31.09 -2.60 32.44
C LEU A 5 29.94 -1.60 32.24
N ASP A 6 30.04 -0.42 32.84
CA ASP A 6 28.98 0.61 32.77
C ASP A 6 28.78 1.13 31.34
N PHE A 7 29.86 1.30 30.56
CA PHE A 7 29.78 1.72 29.16
C PHE A 7 29.11 0.66 28.25
N ILE A 8 29.34 -0.63 28.51
CA ILE A 8 28.72 -1.72 27.75
C ILE A 8 27.23 -1.78 28.02
N HIS A 9 26.80 -1.63 29.27
CA HIS A 9 25.39 -1.57 29.63
C HIS A 9 24.68 -0.35 29.04
N LEU A 10 25.35 0.81 29.02
CA LEU A 10 24.82 2.01 28.39
C LEU A 10 24.65 1.85 26.87
N GLY A 11 25.63 1.24 26.21
CA GLY A 11 25.59 0.95 24.77
C GLY A 11 24.49 -0.04 24.39
N LEU A 12 24.31 -1.10 25.17
CA LEU A 12 23.22 -2.07 24.99
C LEU A 12 21.84 -1.44 25.22
N ALA A 13 21.70 -0.60 26.25
CA ALA A 13 20.45 0.11 26.51
C ALA A 13 20.09 1.08 25.38
N ALA A 14 21.07 1.81 24.83
CA ALA A 14 20.86 2.70 23.70
C ALA A 14 20.47 1.94 22.42
N ALA A 15 21.12 0.82 22.12
CA ALA A 15 20.78 -0.03 20.97
C ALA A 15 19.37 -0.62 21.08
N ALA A 16 18.98 -1.07 22.28
CA ALA A 16 17.63 -1.56 22.53
C ALA A 16 16.57 -0.45 22.32
N LEU A 17 16.83 0.77 22.79
CA LEU A 17 15.96 1.93 22.57
C LEU A 17 15.80 2.28 21.08
N ILE A 18 16.89 2.24 20.30
CA ILE A 18 16.86 2.47 18.85
C ILE A 18 16.02 1.40 18.14
N LEU A 19 16.23 0.12 18.47
CA LEU A 19 15.44 -0.98 17.90
C LEU A 19 13.95 -0.82 18.22
N LEU A 20 13.62 -0.43 19.45
CA LEU A 20 12.24 -0.22 19.88
C LEU A 20 11.60 0.96 19.14
N PHE A 21 12.34 2.05 18.92
CA PHE A 21 11.88 3.20 18.15
C PHE A 21 11.64 2.83 16.67
N LEU A 22 12.57 2.11 16.05
CA LEU A 22 12.41 1.63 14.67
C LEU A 22 11.20 0.70 14.54
N TRP A 23 10.99 -0.20 15.50
CA TRP A 23 9.84 -1.09 15.52
C TRP A 23 8.52 -0.32 15.65
N VAL A 24 8.43 0.63 16.58
CA VAL A 24 7.25 1.47 16.75
C VAL A 24 6.97 2.28 15.49
N PHE A 25 7.98 2.87 14.88
CA PHE A 25 7.85 3.64 13.64
C PHE A 25 7.30 2.78 12.50
N GLU A 26 7.80 1.54 12.35
CA GLU A 26 7.33 0.60 11.33
C GLU A 26 5.87 0.20 11.57
N VAL A 27 5.47 -0.06 12.82
CA VAL A 27 4.07 -0.35 13.18
C VAL A 27 3.15 0.82 12.81
N PHE A 28 3.54 2.07 13.09
CA PHE A 28 2.76 3.25 12.69
C PHE A 28 2.66 3.37 11.17
N ARG A 29 3.73 3.10 10.42
CA ARG A 29 3.70 3.09 8.95
C ARG A 29 2.76 2.04 8.41
N LEU A 30 2.81 0.81 8.93
CA LEU A 30 1.91 -0.28 8.51
C LEU A 30 0.44 0.03 8.79
N ARG A 31 0.14 0.69 9.92
CA ARG A 31 -1.23 1.17 10.21
C ARG A 31 -1.69 2.21 9.19
N ALA A 32 -0.85 3.20 8.87
CA ALA A 32 -1.18 4.22 7.88
C ALA A 32 -1.43 3.62 6.48
N VAL A 33 -0.68 2.59 6.10
CA VAL A 33 -0.91 1.81 4.88
C VAL A 33 -2.27 1.13 4.90
N ARG A 34 -2.60 0.44 6.00
CA ARG A 34 -3.88 -0.26 6.16
C ARG A 34 -5.07 0.71 6.11
N ASP A 35 -4.94 1.87 6.75
CA ASP A 35 -5.99 2.91 6.73
C ASP A 35 -6.18 3.49 5.33
N ARG A 36 -5.10 3.67 4.56
CA ARG A 36 -5.18 4.08 3.14
C ARG A 36 -5.85 3.01 2.28
N ALA A 37 -5.53 1.74 2.49
CA ALA A 37 -6.14 0.64 1.76
C ALA A 37 -7.65 0.56 2.05
N ASN A 38 -8.06 0.66 3.32
CA ASN A 38 -9.47 0.70 3.72
C ASN A 38 -10.21 1.92 3.14
N ALA A 39 -9.58 3.10 3.13
CA ALA A 39 -10.18 4.31 2.56
C ALA A 39 -10.39 4.19 1.05
N ALA A 40 -9.42 3.62 0.33
CA ALA A 40 -9.55 3.32 -1.10
C ALA A 40 -10.66 2.29 -1.36
N GLU A 41 -10.75 1.22 -0.58
CA GLU A 41 -11.85 0.24 -0.69
C GLU A 41 -13.23 0.87 -0.46
N GLN A 42 -13.36 1.76 0.53
CA GLN A 42 -14.59 2.50 0.77
C GLN A 42 -14.95 3.43 -0.39
N GLU A 43 -13.97 4.05 -1.03
CA GLU A 43 -14.19 4.88 -2.22
C GLU A 43 -14.62 4.03 -3.42
N LEU A 44 -13.95 2.89 -3.67
CA LEU A 44 -14.35 1.93 -4.70
C LEU A 44 -15.81 1.47 -4.49
N THR A 45 -16.19 1.20 -3.24
CA THR A 45 -17.54 0.78 -2.88
C THR A 45 -18.57 1.90 -3.10
N LYS A 46 -18.23 3.15 -2.76
CA LYS A 46 -19.12 4.33 -2.95
C LYS A 46 -19.34 4.69 -4.41
N ILE A 47 -18.36 4.42 -5.28
CA ILE A 47 -18.45 4.75 -6.71
C ILE A 47 -19.36 3.75 -7.46
N HIS A 48 -19.72 2.59 -6.86
CA HIS A 48 -20.49 1.51 -7.50
C HIS A 48 -19.93 1.09 -8.88
N ALA A 49 -18.70 1.47 -9.22
CA ALA A 49 -18.05 1.02 -10.43
C ALA A 49 -17.62 -0.43 -10.19
N ALA A 50 -18.06 -1.33 -11.07
CA ALA A 50 -17.47 -2.66 -11.13
C ALA A 50 -15.94 -2.49 -11.20
N PRO A 51 -15.13 -3.27 -10.46
CA PRO A 51 -13.67 -3.18 -10.50
C PRO A 51 -13.11 -3.22 -11.93
N ALA A 52 -13.81 -3.90 -12.85
CA ALA A 52 -13.50 -3.96 -14.28
C ALA A 52 -13.61 -2.62 -15.04
N ALA A 53 -14.34 -1.63 -14.53
CA ALA A 53 -14.55 -0.31 -15.12
C ALA A 53 -13.64 0.78 -14.50
N HIS A 54 -12.80 0.42 -13.53
CA HIS A 54 -11.85 1.37 -12.96
C HIS A 54 -10.74 1.68 -13.96
N GLU A 55 -10.60 2.96 -14.27
CA GLU A 55 -9.76 3.49 -15.34
C GLU A 55 -8.27 3.10 -15.21
N PHE A 56 -7.82 2.83 -13.98
CA PHE A 56 -6.43 2.57 -13.61
C PHE A 56 -6.22 1.16 -13.03
N ARG A 57 -6.75 0.12 -13.68
CA ARG A 57 -6.41 -1.28 -13.32
C ARG A 57 -4.93 -1.55 -13.58
N ILE A 58 -4.20 -1.95 -12.55
CA ILE A 58 -2.78 -2.33 -12.65
C ILE A 58 -2.62 -3.79 -12.23
N GLU A 59 -2.00 -4.60 -13.09
CA GLU A 59 -1.63 -5.97 -12.76
C GLU A 59 -0.15 -6.02 -12.40
N GLN A 60 0.17 -6.46 -11.19
CA GLN A 60 1.57 -6.60 -10.77
C GLN A 60 1.68 -7.67 -9.68
N PHE A 61 2.77 -8.43 -9.69
CA PHE A 61 3.03 -9.50 -8.70
C PHE A 61 1.92 -10.56 -8.63
N GLY A 62 1.24 -10.83 -9.75
CA GLY A 62 0.17 -11.83 -9.82
C GLY A 62 -1.14 -11.43 -9.14
N VAL A 63 -1.32 -10.16 -8.80
CA VAL A 63 -2.56 -9.61 -8.22
C VAL A 63 -3.03 -8.37 -8.99
N LEU A 64 -4.27 -7.97 -8.73
CA LEU A 64 -4.90 -6.79 -9.32
C LEU A 64 -4.91 -5.63 -8.33
N TRP A 65 -4.59 -4.45 -8.81
CA TRP A 65 -4.64 -3.21 -8.05
C TRP A 65 -5.60 -2.23 -8.70
N TYR A 66 -6.41 -1.57 -7.86
CA TYR A 66 -7.38 -0.56 -8.27
C TYR A 66 -7.12 0.77 -7.53
N PRO A 67 -6.05 1.50 -7.90
CA PRO A 67 -5.79 2.82 -7.35
C PRO A 67 -6.89 3.83 -7.73
N THR A 68 -7.23 4.70 -6.79
CA THR A 68 -8.12 5.84 -7.01
C THR A 68 -7.29 7.12 -7.11
N VAL A 69 -7.54 7.91 -8.16
CA VAL A 69 -6.86 9.19 -8.40
C VAL A 69 -7.89 10.32 -8.26
N HIS A 70 -7.67 11.19 -7.29
CA HIS A 70 -8.47 12.41 -7.09
C HIS A 70 -7.74 13.57 -7.74
N TYR A 71 -8.40 14.28 -8.65
CA TYR A 71 -7.78 15.36 -9.42
C TYR A 71 -8.74 16.53 -9.66
N LYS A 72 -8.17 17.73 -9.88
CA LYS A 72 -8.94 18.90 -10.31
C LYS A 72 -9.20 18.82 -11.82
N LYS A 73 -10.46 18.65 -12.23
CA LYS A 73 -10.86 18.52 -13.65
C LYS A 73 -10.38 19.67 -14.55
N LYS A 74 -10.29 20.90 -14.04
CA LYS A 74 -9.90 22.08 -14.85
C LYS A 74 -8.44 22.07 -15.31
N PHE A 75 -7.55 21.48 -14.51
CA PHE A 75 -6.10 21.50 -14.76
C PHE A 75 -5.50 20.09 -14.86
N PHE A 76 -6.33 19.05 -14.69
CA PHE A 76 -5.89 17.67 -14.52
C PHE A 76 -4.77 17.51 -13.48
N GLU A 77 -4.81 18.34 -12.43
CA GLU A 77 -3.84 18.31 -11.34
C GLU A 77 -4.25 17.23 -10.32
N ILE A 78 -3.37 16.26 -10.05
CA ILE A 78 -3.60 15.22 -9.05
C ILE A 78 -3.54 15.85 -7.65
N ILE A 79 -4.65 15.76 -6.91
CA ILE A 79 -4.79 16.22 -5.53
C ILE A 79 -4.37 15.11 -4.56
N ASP A 80 -4.86 13.90 -4.80
CA ASP A 80 -4.63 12.74 -3.94
C ASP A 80 -4.65 11.45 -4.76
N LEU A 81 -3.91 10.44 -4.30
CA LEU A 81 -3.86 9.13 -4.92
C LEU A 81 -3.83 8.07 -3.83
N LYS A 82 -4.80 7.16 -3.88
CA LYS A 82 -4.91 6.07 -2.91
C LYS A 82 -4.76 4.74 -3.61
N VAL A 83 -3.88 3.90 -3.09
CA VAL A 83 -3.72 2.52 -3.53
C VAL A 83 -4.52 1.64 -2.57
N GLY A 84 -5.54 0.95 -3.10
CA GLY A 84 -6.35 0.02 -2.33
C GLY A 84 -5.65 -1.29 -2.02
N ALA A 85 -6.37 -2.21 -1.38
CA ALA A 85 -5.87 -3.57 -1.19
C ALA A 85 -5.66 -4.29 -2.53
N PRO A 86 -4.75 -5.27 -2.58
CA PRO A 86 -4.64 -6.14 -3.74
C PRO A 86 -5.85 -7.06 -3.86
N ASN A 87 -6.31 -7.26 -5.08
CA ASN A 87 -7.43 -8.10 -5.43
C ASN A 87 -6.94 -9.37 -6.16
N CYS A 88 -7.72 -10.43 -6.06
CA CYS A 88 -7.46 -11.68 -6.74
C CYS A 88 -7.51 -11.49 -8.26
N LEU A 89 -6.52 -12.02 -8.97
CA LEU A 89 -6.43 -11.99 -10.43
C LEU A 89 -7.59 -12.72 -11.12
N THR A 90 -8.02 -13.85 -10.56
CA THR A 90 -9.08 -14.69 -11.15
C THR A 90 -10.47 -14.15 -10.83
N CYS A 91 -10.66 -13.70 -9.59
CA CYS A 91 -11.99 -13.46 -9.03
C CYS A 91 -12.33 -11.97 -8.90
N GLY A 92 -11.34 -11.08 -9.02
CA GLY A 92 -11.50 -9.63 -8.88
C GLY A 92 -11.83 -9.14 -7.46
N LEU A 93 -12.00 -10.04 -6.51
CA LEU A 93 -12.34 -9.74 -5.11
C LEU A 93 -11.10 -9.35 -4.30
N PRO A 94 -11.25 -8.48 -3.28
CA PRO A 94 -10.15 -8.11 -2.39
C PRO A 94 -9.59 -9.34 -1.67
N LEU A 95 -8.26 -9.36 -1.52
CA LEU A 95 -7.58 -10.42 -0.78
C LEU A 95 -7.63 -10.12 0.72
N SER A 96 -7.92 -11.15 1.51
CA SER A 96 -7.90 -11.06 2.96
C SER A 96 -6.47 -11.19 3.48
N ILE A 97 -6.10 -10.33 4.42
CA ILE A 97 -4.78 -10.33 5.06
C ILE A 97 -4.73 -11.46 6.11
N GLY A 98 -3.90 -12.48 5.85
CA GLY A 98 -3.49 -13.49 6.82
C GLY A 98 -2.22 -13.09 7.57
N SER A 99 -1.64 -14.01 8.35
CA SER A 99 -0.42 -13.77 9.14
C SER A 99 0.89 -13.76 8.33
N THR A 100 0.88 -14.38 7.15
CA THR A 100 2.05 -14.50 6.26
C THR A 100 1.67 -14.47 4.77
N GLU A 101 0.39 -14.68 4.46
CA GLU A 101 -0.14 -14.77 3.11
C GLU A 101 -1.44 -13.98 2.96
N LEU A 102 -1.65 -13.43 1.78
CA LEU A 102 -2.90 -12.88 1.32
C LEU A 102 -3.70 -13.99 0.64
N SER A 103 -4.98 -14.10 0.93
CA SER A 103 -5.81 -15.17 0.36
C SER A 103 -7.16 -14.67 -0.16
N CYS A 104 -7.62 -15.28 -1.25
CA CYS A 104 -8.95 -15.01 -1.79
C CYS A 104 -9.98 -15.97 -1.18
N ALA A 105 -10.99 -15.43 -0.49
CA ALA A 105 -12.05 -16.22 0.14
C ALA A 105 -12.91 -17.03 -0.85
N LYS A 106 -12.94 -16.64 -2.14
CA LYS A 106 -13.79 -17.29 -3.15
C LYS A 106 -13.10 -18.43 -3.90
N CYS A 107 -11.89 -18.18 -4.42
CA CYS A 107 -11.18 -19.14 -5.27
C CYS A 107 -9.93 -19.74 -4.64
N GLY A 108 -9.60 -19.38 -3.39
CA GLY A 108 -8.47 -19.95 -2.67
C GLY A 108 -7.09 -19.54 -3.21
N PHE A 109 -7.03 -18.56 -4.12
CA PHE A 109 -5.76 -17.97 -4.56
C PHE A 109 -4.98 -17.43 -3.37
N LYS A 110 -3.67 -17.66 -3.35
CA LYS A 110 -2.75 -17.23 -2.28
C LYS A 110 -1.56 -16.49 -2.87
N CYS A 111 -1.12 -15.44 -2.20
CA CYS A 111 0.15 -14.79 -2.50
C CYS A 111 0.84 -14.30 -1.22
N ALA A 112 2.14 -14.01 -1.32
CA ALA A 112 2.91 -13.53 -0.18
C ALA A 112 2.43 -12.14 0.28
N GLU A 113 2.44 -11.91 1.59
CA GLU A 113 2.10 -10.60 2.17
C GLU A 113 3.05 -9.48 1.70
N SER A 114 4.28 -9.82 1.28
CA SER A 114 5.24 -8.88 0.71
C SER A 114 4.71 -8.13 -0.52
N VAL A 115 3.68 -8.67 -1.19
CA VAL A 115 2.97 -8.01 -2.29
C VAL A 115 2.24 -6.74 -1.81
N ALA A 116 1.83 -6.67 -0.55
CA ALA A 116 1.25 -5.47 0.07
C ALA A 116 2.28 -4.61 0.83
N SER A 117 3.58 -4.78 0.55
CA SER A 117 4.62 -3.96 1.17
C SER A 117 4.57 -2.50 0.70
N VAL A 118 5.06 -1.59 1.53
CA VAL A 118 5.13 -0.14 1.25
C VAL A 118 5.80 0.13 -0.11
N ALA A 119 6.93 -0.53 -0.38
CA ALA A 119 7.66 -0.35 -1.63
C ALA A 119 6.84 -0.73 -2.87
N VAL A 120 6.00 -1.77 -2.76
CA VAL A 120 5.09 -2.15 -3.85
C VAL A 120 3.98 -1.11 -4.00
N LEU A 121 3.40 -0.64 -2.90
CA LEU A 121 2.36 0.39 -2.95
C LEU A 121 2.85 1.68 -3.61
N ASP A 122 4.09 2.09 -3.32
CA ASP A 122 4.72 3.25 -3.96
C ASP A 122 4.92 3.02 -5.48
N GLN A 123 5.36 1.83 -5.89
CA GLN A 123 5.45 1.48 -7.32
C GLN A 123 4.08 1.51 -8.03
N ILE A 124 3.04 1.00 -7.37
CA ILE A 124 1.67 1.03 -7.92
C ILE A 124 1.17 2.47 -8.03
N ALA A 125 1.46 3.31 -7.03
CA ALA A 125 1.13 4.73 -7.05
C ALA A 125 1.81 5.47 -8.20
N GLU A 126 3.12 5.25 -8.40
CA GLU A 126 3.87 5.85 -9.51
C GLU A 126 3.33 5.43 -10.88
N LYS A 127 3.03 4.13 -11.05
CA LYS A 127 2.39 3.63 -12.27
C LYS A 127 1.03 4.29 -12.51
N ALA A 128 0.21 4.42 -11.48
CA ALA A 128 -1.09 5.07 -11.58
C ALA A 128 -0.96 6.55 -11.99
N LYS A 129 0.02 7.29 -11.44
CA LYS A 129 0.32 8.67 -11.86
C LYS A 129 0.72 8.73 -13.33
N SER A 130 1.62 7.84 -13.77
CA SER A 130 2.08 7.78 -15.17
C SER A 130 0.92 7.48 -16.13
N PHE A 131 0.06 6.52 -15.78
CA PHE A 131 -1.14 6.22 -16.57
C PHE A 131 -2.09 7.42 -16.65
N PHE A 132 -2.30 8.11 -15.53
CA PHE A 132 -3.13 9.31 -15.49
C PHE A 132 -2.59 10.41 -16.40
N GLN A 133 -1.28 10.71 -16.31
CA GLN A 133 -0.63 11.71 -17.16
C GLN A 133 -0.65 11.36 -18.65
N THR A 134 -0.54 10.07 -18.99
CA THR A 134 -0.58 9.62 -20.38
C THR A 134 -1.98 9.78 -20.99
N ARG A 135 -3.04 9.54 -20.20
CA ARG A 135 -4.43 9.69 -20.66
C ARG A 135 -4.94 11.13 -20.60
N HIS A 136 -4.37 11.93 -19.73
CA HIS A 136 -4.66 13.35 -19.57
C HIS A 136 -3.37 14.14 -19.72
N PRO A 137 -2.79 14.21 -20.93
CA PRO A 137 -1.66 15.08 -21.16
C PRO A 137 -2.13 16.50 -20.87
N THR A 138 -1.58 17.10 -19.81
CA THR A 138 -1.75 18.53 -19.58
C THR A 138 -1.15 19.21 -20.80
N GLY A 139 -2.00 19.77 -21.66
CA GLY A 139 -1.55 20.59 -22.77
C GLY A 139 -0.83 21.80 -22.18
N LEU A 140 0.49 21.72 -22.14
CA LEU A 140 1.35 22.89 -22.24
C LEU A 140 1.35 23.32 -23.71
#